data_AF-A0A966SQH0-F1
#
_entry.id   AF-A0A966SQH0-F1
#
_cell.length_a   1.000
_cell.length_b   1.000
_cell.length_c   1.000
_cell.angle_alpha   90.00
_cell.angle_beta   90.00
_cell.angle_gamma   90.00
#
_symmetry.space_group_name_H-M   'P 1'
#
loop_
_entity.id
_entity.type
_entity.pdbx_description
1 polymer ?
#
loop_
_entity_poly.entity_id
_entity_poly.type
_entity_poly.pdbx_seq_one_letter_code
_entity_poly.pdbx_strand_id
1 'polypeptide(L)'
;MMAWLYSLDTLVIVSLLFLGFILTWEIAFRFGRRLANQRGKDSETQSQSIEASVLTLFALLLGFSFSMSSGRFEVRKQTVLEESNAIGTAYLRASVLDAQPKQTLRRALRQYLDARIELYQLGNQETELRLANKKADHAQKEAWEVAVHESNKFPTPIHALVLTSLNQMIDLREKQQFSFENVVPQLVLGFLLVLSLLAIGVVGYLNGLCRNRHRGLSLIFALVVMMTLFPAMMTRFPVTMMMSW
;
A
#
# COMPACT_ATOMS: atom_id res chain seq x y z
N MET A 1 16.58 10.18 9.48
CA MET A 1 15.77 11.42 9.56
C MET A 1 14.28 11.20 9.27
N MET A 2 13.88 10.17 8.51
CA MET A 2 12.46 9.84 8.23
C MET A 2 11.72 9.09 9.35
N ALA A 3 12.41 8.64 10.42
CA ALA A 3 11.82 7.81 11.50
C ALA A 3 10.72 8.53 12.29
N TRP A 4 10.82 9.86 12.45
CA TRP A 4 9.83 10.68 13.16
C TRP A 4 8.50 10.84 12.41
N LEU A 5 8.50 10.65 11.09
CA LEU A 5 7.26 10.69 10.30
C LEU A 5 6.41 9.43 10.52
N TYR A 6 6.99 8.34 11.04
CA TYR A 6 6.32 7.05 11.24
C TYR A 6 5.60 6.92 12.59
N SER A 7 5.86 7.80 13.55
CA SER A 7 5.17 7.83 14.85
C SER A 7 3.95 8.76 14.86
N LEU A 8 3.75 9.54 13.80
CA LEU A 8 2.62 10.45 13.68
C LEU A 8 1.41 9.71 13.12
N ASP A 9 0.26 9.91 13.76
CA ASP A 9 -1.03 9.42 13.28
C ASP A 9 -1.26 9.91 11.83
N THR A 10 -1.78 9.03 10.98
CA THR A 10 -2.06 9.32 9.57
C THR A 10 -2.89 10.60 9.41
N LEU A 11 -3.81 10.85 10.35
CA LEU A 11 -4.62 12.07 10.38
C LEU A 11 -3.79 13.34 10.56
N VAL A 12 -2.74 13.30 11.37
CA VAL A 12 -1.84 14.46 11.57
C VAL A 12 -1.08 14.76 10.30
N ILE A 13 -0.59 13.74 9.60
CA ILE A 13 0.17 13.94 8.36
C ILE A 13 -0.72 14.50 7.25
N VAL A 14 -1.94 13.96 7.11
CA VAL A 14 -2.95 14.45 6.16
C VAL A 14 -3.31 15.92 6.46
N SER A 15 -3.50 16.25 7.74
CA SER A 15 -3.79 17.63 8.18
C SER A 15 -2.64 18.60 7.89
N LEU A 16 -1.39 18.19 8.12
CA LEU A 16 -0.20 18.98 7.80
C LEU A 16 -0.05 19.20 6.29
N LEU A 17 -0.29 18.17 5.47
CA LEU A 17 -0.27 18.31 4.02
C LEU A 17 -1.37 19.26 3.53
N PHE A 18 -2.58 19.16 4.07
CA PHE A 18 -3.68 20.06 3.74
C PHE A 18 -3.35 21.52 4.07
N LEU A 19 -2.80 21.77 5.27
CA LEU A 19 -2.33 23.10 5.66
C LEU A 19 -1.21 23.59 4.74
N GLY A 20 -0.26 22.73 4.39
CA GLY A 20 0.81 23.03 3.44
C GLY A 20 0.26 23.48 2.08
N PHE A 21 -0.71 22.76 1.53
CA PHE A 21 -1.36 23.13 0.28
C PHE A 21 -2.08 24.48 0.33
N ILE A 22 -2.82 24.75 1.42
CA ILE A 22 -3.47 26.07 1.61
C ILE A 22 -2.44 27.19 1.69
N LEU A 23 -1.34 26.98 2.42
CA LEU A 23 -0.28 27.96 2.56
C LEU A 23 0.42 28.24 1.22
N THR A 24 0.77 27.19 0.46
CA THR A 24 1.37 27.34 -0.88
C THR A 24 0.44 28.11 -1.81
N TRP A 25 -0.87 27.80 -1.79
CA TRP A 25 -1.86 28.51 -2.58
C TRP A 25 -1.97 30.00 -2.21
N GLU A 26 -2.07 30.32 -0.91
CA GLU A 26 -2.22 31.71 -0.45
C GLU A 26 -0.95 32.54 -0.71
N ILE A 27 0.25 31.94 -0.56
CA ILE A 27 1.53 32.57 -0.90
C ILE A 27 1.58 32.88 -2.40
N ALA A 28 1.27 31.88 -3.24
CA ALA A 28 1.28 32.05 -4.69
C ALA A 28 0.26 33.09 -5.15
N PHE A 29 -0.95 33.08 -4.57
CA PHE A 29 -1.99 34.07 -4.82
C PHE A 29 -1.56 35.50 -4.47
N ARG A 30 -0.94 35.69 -3.30
CA ARG A 30 -0.43 37.01 -2.89
C ARG A 30 0.68 37.51 -3.80
N PHE A 31 1.59 36.62 -4.22
CA PHE A 31 2.62 36.95 -5.20
C PHE A 31 2.02 37.34 -6.56
N GLY A 32 1.09 36.55 -7.09
CA GLY A 32 0.38 36.87 -8.33
C GLY A 32 -0.35 38.21 -8.26
N ARG A 33 -1.03 38.50 -7.15
CA ARG A 33 -1.76 39.77 -6.94
C ARG A 33 -0.83 40.99 -6.88
N ARG A 34 0.37 40.85 -6.32
CA ARG A 34 1.36 41.94 -6.29
C ARG A 34 1.87 42.29 -7.69
N LEU A 35 2.02 41.30 -8.55
CA LEU A 35 2.47 41.49 -9.94
C LEU A 35 1.34 41.85 -10.91
N ALA A 36 0.08 41.62 -10.52
CA ALA A 36 -1.11 41.93 -11.33
C ALA A 36 -1.22 43.41 -11.73
N ASN A 37 -0.65 44.33 -10.95
CA ASN A 37 -0.68 45.77 -11.24
C ASN A 37 0.08 46.18 -12.51
N GLN A 38 0.79 45.27 -13.18
CA GLN A 38 1.64 45.57 -14.33
C GLN A 38 1.19 44.94 -15.67
N ARG A 39 0.02 44.28 -15.76
CA ARG A 39 -0.39 43.53 -16.98
C ARG A 39 -1.80 43.87 -17.49
N GLY A 40 -1.95 43.83 -18.82
CA GLY A 40 -3.21 44.06 -19.56
C GLY A 40 -3.95 42.77 -19.97
N LYS A 41 -5.16 42.92 -20.53
CA LYS A 41 -6.17 41.87 -20.81
C LYS A 41 -5.66 40.62 -21.57
N ASP A 42 -4.70 40.74 -22.49
CA ASP A 42 -4.16 39.60 -23.25
C ASP A 42 -3.44 38.56 -22.35
N SER A 43 -3.03 38.97 -21.15
CA SER A 43 -2.41 38.10 -20.16
C SER A 43 -3.39 37.12 -19.49
N GLU A 44 -4.71 37.37 -19.54
CA GLU A 44 -5.71 36.49 -18.92
C GLU A 44 -5.90 35.20 -19.72
N THR A 45 -6.05 35.30 -21.04
CA THR A 45 -6.26 34.14 -21.93
C THR A 45 -5.05 33.22 -21.93
N GLN A 46 -3.83 33.79 -21.94
CA GLN A 46 -2.60 33.01 -21.84
C GLN A 46 -2.47 32.31 -20.48
N SER A 47 -2.94 32.95 -19.40
CA SER A 47 -2.96 32.34 -18.06
C SER A 47 -3.91 31.15 -17.98
N GLN A 48 -5.11 31.24 -18.58
CA GLN A 48 -6.07 30.13 -18.61
C GLN A 48 -5.54 28.90 -19.38
N SER A 49 -4.86 29.10 -20.50
CA SER A 49 -4.24 27.99 -21.26
C SER A 49 -3.13 27.29 -20.49
N ILE A 50 -2.33 28.05 -19.72
CA ILE A 50 -1.29 27.48 -18.85
C ILE A 50 -1.92 26.71 -17.69
N GLU A 51 -2.98 27.24 -17.07
CA GLU A 51 -3.73 26.57 -16.01
C GLU A 51 -4.27 25.22 -16.50
N ALA A 52 -4.97 25.21 -17.64
CA ALA A 52 -5.50 23.99 -18.25
C ALA A 52 -4.41 22.95 -18.56
N SER A 53 -3.25 23.39 -19.07
CA SER A 53 -2.12 22.49 -19.37
C SER A 53 -1.54 21.85 -18.11
N VAL A 54 -1.37 22.64 -17.04
CA VAL A 54 -0.87 22.14 -15.75
C VAL A 54 -1.86 21.17 -15.11
N LEU A 55 -3.16 21.49 -15.15
CA LEU A 55 -4.22 20.61 -14.65
C LEU A 55 -4.29 19.29 -15.43
N THR A 56 -4.13 19.34 -16.77
CA THR A 56 -4.12 18.15 -17.62
C THR A 56 -2.91 17.25 -17.31
N LEU A 57 -1.72 17.85 -17.19
CA LEU A 57 -0.51 17.11 -16.82
C LEU A 57 -0.66 16.47 -15.43
N PHE A 58 -1.23 17.22 -14.48
CA PHE A 58 -1.52 16.72 -13.15
C PHE A 58 -2.49 15.53 -13.17
N ALA A 59 -3.59 15.63 -13.92
CA ALA A 59 -4.54 14.53 -14.10
C ALA A 59 -3.89 13.28 -14.70
N LEU A 60 -3.02 13.42 -15.69
CA LEU A 60 -2.26 12.31 -16.29
C LEU A 60 -1.36 11.62 -15.26
N LEU A 61 -0.63 12.40 -14.47
CA LEU A 61 0.26 11.89 -13.42
C LEU A 61 -0.51 11.17 -12.32
N LEU A 62 -1.68 11.69 -11.94
CA LEU A 62 -2.60 10.99 -11.03
C LEU A 62 -3.04 9.65 -11.61
N GLY A 63 -3.40 9.61 -12.89
CA GLY A 63 -3.76 8.37 -13.58
C GLY A 63 -2.65 7.32 -13.54
N PHE A 64 -1.40 7.71 -13.83
CA PHE A 64 -0.26 6.81 -13.73
C PHE A 64 0.05 6.36 -12.30
N SER A 65 -0.10 7.26 -11.34
CA SER A 65 0.11 6.95 -9.93
C SER A 65 -0.92 5.95 -9.40
N PHE A 66 -2.20 6.16 -9.76
CA PHE A 66 -3.28 5.22 -9.44
C PHE A 66 -3.06 3.87 -10.11
N SER A 67 -2.67 3.85 -11.40
CA SER A 67 -2.36 2.61 -12.13
C SER A 67 -1.22 1.82 -11.45
N MET A 68 -0.13 2.49 -11.07
CA MET A 68 0.98 1.86 -10.33
C MET A 68 0.55 1.33 -8.96
N SER A 69 -0.24 2.11 -8.21
CA SER A 69 -0.77 1.69 -6.90
C SER A 69 -1.70 0.48 -7.03
N SER A 70 -2.62 0.51 -8.00
CA SER A 70 -3.54 -0.59 -8.29
C SER A 70 -2.79 -1.86 -8.71
N GLY A 71 -1.75 -1.74 -9.55
CA GLY A 71 -0.93 -2.89 -9.93
C GLY A 71 -0.25 -3.56 -8.73
N ARG A 72 0.23 -2.77 -7.76
CA ARG A 72 0.82 -3.32 -6.51
C ARG A 72 -0.24 -3.96 -5.61
N PHE A 73 -1.43 -3.37 -5.53
CA PHE A 73 -2.55 -3.96 -4.79
C PHE A 73 -2.92 -5.32 -5.38
N GLU A 74 -3.03 -5.43 -6.71
CA GLU A 74 -3.37 -6.71 -7.34
C GLU A 74 -2.27 -7.75 -7.13
N VAL A 75 -0.98 -7.37 -7.18
CA VAL A 75 0.13 -8.28 -6.84
C VAL A 75 0.01 -8.79 -5.40
N ARG A 76 -0.24 -7.91 -4.42
CA ARG A 76 -0.41 -8.32 -3.01
C ARG A 76 -1.58 -9.30 -2.85
N LYS A 77 -2.73 -8.96 -3.45
CA LYS A 77 -3.92 -9.82 -3.45
C LYS A 77 -3.62 -11.19 -4.07
N GLN A 78 -2.94 -11.19 -5.21
CA GLN A 78 -2.56 -12.42 -5.91
C GLN A 78 -1.63 -13.29 -5.05
N THR A 79 -0.63 -12.72 -4.37
CA THR A 79 0.27 -13.50 -3.50
C THR A 79 -0.45 -14.08 -2.27
N VAL A 80 -1.45 -13.38 -1.71
CA VAL A 80 -2.29 -13.90 -0.62
C VAL A 80 -3.18 -15.05 -1.12
N LEU A 81 -3.77 -14.92 -2.31
CA LEU A 81 -4.54 -15.99 -2.95
C LEU A 81 -3.68 -17.22 -3.23
N GLU A 82 -2.46 -17.02 -3.73
CA GLU A 82 -1.51 -18.11 -3.97
C GLU A 82 -1.12 -18.83 -2.68
N GLU A 83 -0.80 -18.12 -1.59
CA GLU A 83 -0.51 -18.72 -0.28
C GLU A 83 -1.72 -19.52 0.23
N SER A 84 -2.93 -18.94 0.15
CA SER A 84 -4.17 -19.60 0.58
C SER A 84 -4.42 -20.90 -0.19
N ASN A 85 -4.20 -20.89 -1.51
CA ASN A 85 -4.33 -22.08 -2.36
C ASN A 85 -3.26 -23.13 -2.04
N ALA A 86 -2.03 -22.73 -1.74
CA ALA A 86 -0.96 -23.65 -1.35
C ALA A 86 -1.25 -24.32 0.00
N ILE A 87 -1.72 -23.56 1.00
CA ILE A 87 -2.18 -24.10 2.30
C ILE A 87 -3.34 -25.09 2.08
N GLY A 88 -4.34 -24.71 1.28
CA GLY A 88 -5.47 -25.57 0.95
C GLY A 88 -5.04 -26.88 0.26
N THR A 89 -4.09 -26.79 -0.67
CA THR A 89 -3.52 -27.95 -1.36
C THR A 89 -2.77 -28.87 -0.38
N ALA A 90 -1.93 -28.31 0.50
CA ALA A 90 -1.23 -29.07 1.52
C ALA A 90 -2.21 -29.77 2.48
N TYR A 91 -3.29 -29.08 2.87
CA TYR A 91 -4.33 -29.63 3.75
C TYR A 91 -5.08 -30.82 3.11
N LEU A 92 -5.39 -30.72 1.82
CA LEU A 92 -6.01 -31.80 1.06
C LEU A 92 -5.05 -32.98 0.89
N ARG A 93 -3.78 -32.72 0.54
CA ARG A 93 -2.76 -33.76 0.33
C ARG A 93 -2.33 -34.46 1.61
N ALA A 94 -2.50 -33.85 2.78
CA ALA A 94 -2.37 -34.54 4.06
C ALA A 94 -3.26 -35.80 4.18
N SER A 95 -4.32 -35.91 3.36
CA SER A 95 -5.20 -37.09 3.31
C SER A 95 -4.54 -38.37 2.82
N VAL A 96 -3.37 -38.24 2.16
CA VAL A 96 -2.55 -39.38 1.70
C VAL A 96 -1.93 -40.14 2.88
N LEU A 97 -1.67 -39.44 3.99
CA LEU A 97 -1.04 -40.02 5.17
C LEU A 97 -2.04 -40.87 5.96
N ASP A 98 -1.49 -41.78 6.76
CA ASP A 98 -2.25 -42.57 7.73
C ASP A 98 -2.98 -41.67 8.75
N ALA A 99 -3.99 -42.24 9.42
CA ALA A 99 -4.94 -41.48 10.24
C ALA A 99 -4.28 -40.54 11.28
N GLN A 100 -3.25 -41.02 12.00
CA GLN A 100 -2.57 -40.25 13.03
C GLN A 100 -1.68 -39.13 12.44
N PRO A 101 -0.71 -39.39 11.53
CA PRO A 101 0.08 -38.33 10.89
C PRO A 101 -0.78 -37.31 10.12
N LYS A 102 -1.83 -37.76 9.43
CA LYS A 102 -2.82 -36.88 8.77
C LYS A 102 -3.43 -35.89 9.75
N GLN A 103 -3.86 -36.35 10.92
CA GLN A 103 -4.49 -35.48 11.91
C GLN A 103 -3.49 -34.47 12.48
N THR A 104 -2.25 -34.89 12.75
CA THR A 104 -1.18 -34.00 13.23
C THR A 104 -0.84 -32.94 12.19
N LEU A 105 -0.60 -33.34 10.93
CA LEU A 105 -0.29 -32.40 9.85
C LEU A 105 -1.43 -31.39 9.61
N ARG A 106 -2.68 -31.84 9.57
CA ARG A 106 -3.83 -30.95 9.41
C ARG A 106 -4.01 -29.98 10.58
N ARG A 107 -3.65 -30.39 11.80
CA ARG A 107 -3.68 -29.52 12.99
C ARG A 107 -2.60 -28.45 12.90
N ALA A 108 -1.37 -28.84 12.56
CA ALA A 108 -0.25 -27.91 12.35
C ALA A 108 -0.57 -26.88 11.26
N LEU A 109 -1.15 -27.31 10.13
CA LEU A 109 -1.56 -26.39 9.06
C LEU A 109 -2.66 -25.41 9.50
N ARG A 110 -3.59 -25.81 10.37
CA ARG A 110 -4.60 -24.90 10.94
C ARG A 110 -3.96 -23.88 11.88
N GLN A 111 -3.09 -24.32 12.78
CA GLN A 111 -2.36 -23.43 13.69
C GLN A 111 -1.49 -22.43 12.93
N TYR A 112 -0.86 -22.88 11.84
CA TYR A 112 -0.14 -22.01 10.92
C TYR A 112 -1.09 -20.96 10.33
N LEU A 113 -2.23 -21.36 9.77
CA LEU A 113 -3.21 -20.45 9.19
C LEU A 113 -3.75 -19.44 10.23
N ASP A 114 -4.07 -19.88 11.44
CA ASP A 114 -4.56 -19.01 12.51
C ASP A 114 -3.52 -17.95 12.88
N ALA A 115 -2.25 -18.34 13.01
CA ALA A 115 -1.15 -17.40 13.27
C ALA A 115 -0.92 -16.41 12.12
N ARG A 116 -1.15 -16.83 10.87
CA ARG A 116 -1.07 -15.95 9.69
C ARG A 116 -2.23 -14.95 9.66
N ILE A 117 -3.45 -15.38 10.00
CA ILE A 117 -4.60 -14.48 10.13
C ILE A 117 -4.34 -13.42 11.22
N GLU A 118 -3.80 -13.86 12.38
CA GLU A 118 -3.38 -12.97 13.48
C GLU A 118 -2.37 -11.91 12.98
N LEU A 119 -1.35 -12.31 12.22
CA LEU A 119 -0.38 -11.37 11.63
C LEU A 119 -1.02 -10.28 10.76
N TYR A 120 -2.04 -10.59 9.97
CA TYR A 120 -2.73 -9.59 9.16
C TYR A 120 -3.61 -8.64 9.98
N GLN A 121 -4.02 -9.04 11.19
CA GLN A 121 -4.86 -8.23 12.09
C GLN A 121 -4.04 -7.32 13.01
N LEU A 122 -2.79 -7.67 13.32
CA LEU A 122 -1.98 -7.00 14.35
C LEU A 122 -1.36 -5.65 13.96
N GLY A 123 -1.61 -5.15 12.75
CA GLY A 123 -1.20 -3.81 12.33
C GLY A 123 0.30 -3.56 12.54
N ASN A 124 0.65 -2.55 13.34
CA ASN A 124 2.03 -2.10 13.60
C ASN A 124 2.56 -2.47 15.00
N GLN A 125 1.91 -3.40 15.71
CA GLN A 125 2.32 -3.82 17.04
C GLN A 125 3.51 -4.79 16.94
N GLU A 126 4.73 -4.25 16.91
CA GLU A 126 5.96 -5.02 16.66
C GLU A 126 6.10 -6.25 17.57
N THR A 127 5.77 -6.12 18.86
CA THR A 127 5.86 -7.24 19.80
C THR A 127 4.86 -8.35 19.47
N GLU A 128 3.62 -8.00 19.15
CA GLU A 128 2.57 -8.96 18.81
C GLU A 128 2.84 -9.62 17.45
N LEU A 129 3.33 -8.85 16.46
CA LEU A 129 3.78 -9.36 15.17
C LEU A 129 4.91 -10.40 15.32
N ARG A 130 5.87 -10.16 16.22
CA ARG A 130 6.95 -11.12 16.49
C ARG A 130 6.43 -12.40 17.14
N LEU A 131 5.43 -12.30 18.02
CA LEU A 131 4.80 -13.46 18.64
C LEU A 131 4.02 -14.29 17.63
N ALA A 132 3.18 -13.66 16.80
CA ALA A 132 2.40 -14.35 15.77
C ALA A 132 3.30 -15.01 14.71
N ASN A 133 4.41 -14.36 14.31
CA ASN A 133 5.42 -14.97 13.43
C ASN A 133 6.04 -16.22 14.06
N LYS A 134 6.40 -16.17 15.35
CA LYS A 134 6.95 -17.35 16.06
C LYS A 134 5.94 -18.51 16.12
N LYS A 135 4.65 -18.23 16.31
CA LYS A 135 3.59 -19.26 16.27
C LYS A 135 3.52 -19.90 14.88
N ALA A 136 3.56 -19.09 13.82
CA ALA A 136 3.58 -19.57 12.44
C ALA A 136 4.84 -20.41 12.14
N ASP A 137 6.02 -19.98 12.57
CA ASP A 137 7.27 -20.73 12.43
C ASP A 137 7.21 -22.10 13.10
N HIS A 138 6.69 -22.15 14.33
CA HIS A 138 6.55 -23.40 15.07
C HIS A 138 5.61 -24.37 14.35
N ALA A 139 4.43 -23.91 13.94
CA ALA A 139 3.44 -24.73 13.26
C ALA A 139 3.93 -25.21 11.87
N GLN A 140 4.64 -24.35 11.14
CA GLN A 140 5.28 -24.72 9.87
C GLN A 140 6.34 -25.82 10.08
N LYS A 141 7.17 -25.69 11.12
CA LYS A 141 8.20 -26.67 11.45
C LYS A 141 7.59 -28.03 11.82
N GLU A 142 6.55 -28.04 12.65
CA GLU A 142 5.82 -29.26 13.01
C GLU A 142 5.23 -29.96 11.76
N ALA A 143 4.61 -29.18 10.87
CA ALA A 143 4.08 -29.71 9.60
C ALA A 143 5.18 -30.33 8.73
N TRP A 144 6.33 -29.68 8.64
CA TRP A 144 7.49 -30.18 7.89
C TRP A 144 8.04 -31.48 8.48
N GLU A 145 8.23 -31.53 9.81
CA GLU A 145 8.75 -32.71 10.50
C GLU A 145 7.85 -33.94 10.31
N VAL A 146 6.52 -33.77 10.40
CA VAL A 146 5.56 -34.87 10.13
C VAL A 146 5.69 -35.37 8.70
N ALA A 147 5.76 -34.47 7.72
CA ALA A 147 5.85 -34.86 6.31
C ALA A 147 7.17 -35.58 5.99
N VAL A 148 8.30 -35.12 6.54
CA VAL A 148 9.62 -35.75 6.37
C VAL A 148 9.65 -37.12 7.03
N HIS A 149 9.12 -37.24 8.26
CA HIS A 149 9.07 -38.52 8.97
C HIS A 149 8.29 -39.57 8.18
N GLU A 150 7.08 -39.23 7.71
CA GLU A 150 6.25 -40.14 6.93
C GLU A 150 6.88 -40.47 5.57
N SER A 151 7.52 -39.50 4.90
CA SER A 151 8.13 -39.75 3.59
C SER A 151 9.41 -40.58 3.67
N ASN A 152 10.15 -40.51 4.78
CA ASN A 152 11.28 -41.41 5.04
C ASN A 152 10.81 -42.83 5.32
N LYS A 153 9.68 -42.99 6.01
CA LYS A 153 9.04 -44.28 6.27
C LYS A 153 8.46 -44.89 4.99
N PHE A 154 7.89 -44.06 4.12
CA PHE A 154 7.25 -44.45 2.86
C PHE A 154 7.77 -43.62 1.68
N PRO A 155 8.94 -43.96 1.11
CA PRO A 155 9.58 -43.20 0.03
C PRO A 155 8.88 -43.43 -1.31
N THR A 156 7.63 -42.95 -1.40
CA THR A 156 6.73 -43.14 -2.54
C THR A 156 6.42 -41.79 -3.20
N PRO A 157 6.12 -41.77 -4.50
CA PRO A 157 5.71 -40.53 -5.19
C PRO A 157 4.50 -39.86 -4.54
N ILE A 158 3.61 -40.62 -3.91
CA ILE A 158 2.39 -40.09 -3.27
C ILE A 158 2.75 -39.28 -2.00
N HIS A 159 3.73 -39.74 -1.21
CA HIS A 159 4.23 -38.99 -0.05
C HIS A 159 5.04 -37.75 -0.47
N ALA A 160 5.76 -37.83 -1.59
CA ALA A 160 6.45 -36.67 -2.16
C ALA A 160 5.49 -35.53 -2.56
N LEU A 161 4.22 -35.83 -2.89
CA LEU A 161 3.20 -34.79 -3.14
C LEU A 161 2.91 -33.94 -1.90
N VAL A 162 3.04 -34.51 -0.70
CA VAL A 162 2.87 -33.79 0.57
C VAL A 162 4.04 -32.85 0.79
N LEU A 163 5.28 -33.34 0.68
CA LEU A 163 6.48 -32.49 0.81
C LEU A 163 6.48 -31.34 -0.19
N THR A 164 6.19 -31.62 -1.47
CA THR A 164 6.16 -30.58 -2.51
C THR A 164 5.10 -29.52 -2.23
N SER A 165 3.92 -29.89 -1.72
CA SER A 165 2.90 -28.89 -1.33
C SER A 165 3.31 -28.05 -0.13
N LEU A 166 4.02 -28.63 0.85
CA LEU A 166 4.55 -27.87 1.98
C LEU A 166 5.70 -26.95 1.53
N ASN A 167 6.57 -27.41 0.62
CA ASN A 167 7.62 -26.56 0.06
C ASN A 167 7.03 -25.34 -0.66
N GLN A 168 6.02 -25.54 -1.51
CA GLN A 168 5.33 -24.44 -2.18
C GLN A 168 4.71 -23.43 -1.20
N MET A 169 4.10 -23.92 -0.11
CA MET A 169 3.57 -23.06 0.96
C MET A 169 4.68 -22.23 1.62
N ILE A 170 5.82 -22.84 1.91
CA ILE A 170 6.99 -22.17 2.53
C ILE A 170 7.60 -21.14 1.56
N ASP A 171 7.79 -21.50 0.30
CA ASP A 171 8.34 -20.60 -0.74
C ASP A 171 7.46 -19.35 -0.92
N LEU A 172 6.13 -19.51 -0.86
CA LEU A 172 5.18 -18.40 -0.96
C LEU A 172 5.23 -17.48 0.26
N ARG A 173 5.47 -18.03 1.45
CA ARG A 173 5.67 -17.24 2.67
C ARG A 173 6.92 -16.36 2.55
N GLU A 174 8.02 -16.91 2.05
CA GLU A 174 9.25 -16.13 1.81
C GLU A 174 9.01 -15.01 0.80
N LYS A 175 8.35 -15.31 -0.33
CA LYS A 175 7.97 -14.29 -1.33
C LYS A 175 7.11 -13.18 -0.76
N GLN A 176 6.20 -13.50 0.16
CA GLN A 176 5.40 -12.47 0.85
C GLN A 176 6.26 -11.59 1.74
N GLN A 177 7.17 -12.17 2.54
CA GLN A 177 8.01 -11.38 3.44
C GLN A 177 8.86 -10.34 2.68
N PHE A 178 9.44 -10.72 1.54
CA PHE A 178 10.12 -9.77 0.64
C PHE A 178 9.15 -8.78 -0.03
N SER A 179 7.92 -9.18 -0.31
CA SER A 179 6.90 -8.28 -0.91
C SER A 179 6.36 -7.25 0.08
N PHE A 180 6.33 -7.55 1.39
CA PHE A 180 5.96 -6.61 2.44
C PHE A 180 7.03 -5.53 2.68
N GLU A 181 8.29 -5.83 2.40
CA GLU A 181 9.39 -4.83 2.41
C GLU A 181 9.36 -3.90 1.19
N ASN A 182 8.63 -4.27 0.13
CA ASN A 182 8.42 -3.45 -1.05
C ASN A 182 7.28 -2.43 -0.84
N VAL A 183 7.56 -1.45 0.01
CA VAL A 183 6.77 -0.22 0.14
C VAL A 183 6.74 0.50 -1.21
N VAL A 184 5.65 1.21 -1.54
CA VAL A 184 5.61 2.13 -2.70
C VAL A 184 6.90 2.95 -2.70
N PRO A 185 7.72 2.93 -3.78
CA PRO A 185 9.00 3.63 -3.77
C PRO A 185 8.77 5.06 -3.32
N GLN A 186 9.40 5.46 -2.21
CA GLN A 186 9.21 6.79 -1.60
C GLN A 186 9.45 7.91 -2.61
N LEU A 187 10.25 7.61 -3.64
CA LEU A 187 10.49 8.44 -4.81
C LEU A 187 9.18 8.84 -5.52
N VAL A 188 8.26 7.92 -5.76
CA VAL A 188 6.98 8.20 -6.45
C VAL A 188 6.09 9.12 -5.63
N LEU A 189 6.01 8.89 -4.31
CA LEU A 189 5.27 9.76 -3.39
C LEU A 189 5.88 11.17 -3.34
N GLY A 190 7.22 11.25 -3.30
CA GLY A 190 7.94 12.52 -3.35
C GLY A 190 7.68 13.29 -4.64
N PHE A 191 7.74 12.62 -5.79
CA PHE A 191 7.42 13.21 -7.09
C PHE A 191 5.98 13.73 -7.15
N LEU A 192 5.00 12.93 -6.72
CA LEU A 192 3.59 13.35 -6.63
C LEU A 192 3.41 14.58 -5.75
N LEU A 193 4.05 14.62 -4.59
CA LEU A 193 3.94 15.73 -3.66
C LEU A 193 4.52 17.02 -4.25
N VAL A 194 5.71 16.94 -4.84
CA VAL A 194 6.34 18.09 -5.53
C VAL A 194 5.47 18.58 -6.68
N LEU A 195 4.97 17.67 -7.52
CA LEU A 195 4.12 18.02 -8.66
C LEU A 195 2.78 18.62 -8.23
N SER A 196 2.18 18.11 -7.15
CA SER A 196 0.96 18.67 -6.56
C SER A 196 1.18 20.09 -6.03
N LEU A 197 2.31 20.33 -5.34
CA LEU A 197 2.68 21.66 -4.84
C LEU A 197 2.92 22.64 -5.99
N LEU A 198 3.59 22.20 -7.06
CA LEU A 198 3.79 23.02 -8.26
C LEU A 198 2.47 23.36 -8.94
N ALA A 199 1.56 22.38 -9.09
CA ALA A 199 0.25 22.62 -9.69
C ALA A 199 -0.58 23.62 -8.88
N ILE A 200 -0.67 23.44 -7.55
CA ILE A 200 -1.36 24.40 -6.65
C ILE A 200 -0.68 25.77 -6.65
N GLY A 201 0.64 25.81 -6.72
CA GLY A 201 1.39 27.06 -6.81
C GLY A 201 1.08 27.82 -8.10
N VAL A 202 1.06 27.15 -9.25
CA VAL A 202 0.71 27.78 -10.54
C VAL A 202 -0.74 28.24 -10.53
N VAL A 203 -1.68 27.41 -10.08
CA VAL A 203 -3.10 27.78 -9.98
C VAL A 203 -3.29 28.97 -9.03
N GLY A 204 -2.64 28.98 -7.87
CA GLY A 204 -2.69 30.10 -6.93
C GLY A 204 -2.13 31.39 -7.54
N TYR A 205 -0.98 31.29 -8.21
CA TYR A 205 -0.31 32.42 -8.88
C TYR A 205 -1.17 33.04 -9.99
N LEU A 206 -1.76 32.23 -10.87
CA LEU A 206 -2.59 32.69 -11.98
C LEU A 206 -3.90 33.32 -11.47
N ASN A 207 -4.54 32.73 -10.45
CA ASN A 207 -5.70 33.33 -9.80
C ASN A 207 -5.37 34.68 -9.13
N GLY A 208 -4.16 34.81 -8.57
CA GLY A 208 -3.65 36.07 -8.04
C GLY A 208 -3.47 37.14 -9.11
N LEU A 209 -2.92 36.76 -10.26
CA LEU A 209 -2.70 37.64 -11.42
C LEU A 209 -4.00 38.17 -12.00
N CYS A 210 -4.99 37.30 -12.24
CA CYS A 210 -6.29 37.69 -12.80
C CYS A 210 -7.22 38.35 -11.76
N ARG A 211 -6.77 38.49 -10.51
CA ARG A 211 -7.53 39.05 -9.36
C ARG A 211 -8.87 38.35 -9.11
N ASN A 212 -9.05 37.16 -9.68
CA ASN A 212 -10.28 36.39 -9.65
C ASN A 212 -10.17 35.33 -8.57
N ARG A 213 -11.02 35.43 -7.54
CA ARG A 213 -10.90 34.58 -6.35
C ARG A 213 -11.83 33.38 -6.46
N HIS A 214 -11.55 32.47 -7.39
CA HIS A 214 -12.29 31.20 -7.52
C HIS A 214 -11.89 30.20 -6.42
N ARG A 215 -12.23 30.54 -5.16
CA ARG A 215 -11.90 29.73 -3.97
C ARG A 215 -12.41 28.29 -4.08
N GLY A 216 -13.54 28.07 -4.76
CA GLY A 216 -14.14 26.74 -4.93
C GLY A 216 -13.27 25.79 -5.76
N LEU A 217 -12.70 26.25 -6.88
CA LEU A 217 -11.92 25.41 -7.79
C LEU A 217 -10.59 24.98 -7.15
N SER A 218 -9.98 25.89 -6.38
CA SER A 218 -8.78 25.60 -5.59
C SER A 218 -9.04 24.61 -4.44
N LEU A 219 -10.22 24.70 -3.81
CA LEU A 219 -10.64 23.77 -2.76
C LEU A 219 -10.89 22.37 -3.32
N ILE A 220 -11.56 22.27 -4.47
CA ILE A 220 -11.77 21.00 -5.18
C ILE A 220 -10.43 20.37 -5.56
N PHE A 221 -9.49 21.15 -6.08
CA PHE A 221 -8.16 20.65 -6.43
C PHE A 221 -7.40 20.11 -5.22
N ALA A 222 -7.39 20.85 -4.10
CA ALA A 222 -6.78 20.40 -2.85
C ALA A 222 -7.44 19.11 -2.31
N LEU A 223 -8.76 18.98 -2.46
CA LEU A 223 -9.51 17.80 -2.04
C LEU A 223 -9.18 16.58 -2.92
N VAL A 224 -9.08 16.76 -4.24
CA VAL A 224 -8.67 15.69 -5.19
C VAL A 224 -7.24 15.23 -4.90
N VAL A 225 -6.30 16.16 -4.69
CA VAL A 225 -4.92 15.82 -4.31
C VAL A 225 -4.93 15.02 -2.99
N MET A 226 -5.68 15.43 -1.99
CA MET A 226 -5.82 14.67 -0.74
C MET A 226 -6.40 13.27 -0.97
N MET A 227 -7.47 13.14 -1.75
CA MET A 227 -8.09 11.85 -2.06
C MET A 227 -7.13 10.90 -2.79
N THR A 228 -6.18 11.43 -3.57
CA THR A 228 -5.19 10.61 -4.28
C THR A 228 -3.98 10.24 -3.42
N LEU A 229 -3.54 11.13 -2.54
CA LEU A 229 -2.44 10.87 -1.62
C LEU A 229 -2.84 9.97 -0.46
N PHE A 230 -4.11 10.02 -0.01
CA PHE A 230 -4.59 9.25 1.13
C PHE A 230 -4.44 7.73 0.95
N PRO A 231 -4.90 7.09 -0.15
CA PRO A 231 -4.70 5.65 -0.37
C PRO A 231 -3.23 5.28 -0.52
N ALA A 232 -2.42 6.14 -1.15
CA ALA A 232 -0.99 5.91 -1.34
C ALA A 232 -0.21 5.99 -0.02
N MET A 233 -0.70 6.78 0.93
CA MET A 233 -0.16 6.86 2.29
C MET A 233 -0.73 5.75 3.18
N MET A 234 -2.00 5.39 3.02
CA MET A 234 -2.68 4.31 3.73
C MET A 234 -2.10 2.94 3.37
N THR A 235 -1.71 2.71 2.12
CA THR A 235 -1.02 1.48 1.68
C THR A 235 0.41 1.32 2.22
N ARG A 236 0.94 2.38 2.86
CA ARG A 236 2.17 2.38 3.66
C ARG A 236 1.92 1.88 5.10
N PHE A 237 0.67 1.84 5.53
CA PHE A 237 0.23 1.24 6.79
C PHE A 237 -0.41 -0.13 6.51
N PRO A 238 -0.25 -1.12 7.41
CA PRO A 238 -0.86 -2.44 7.24
C PRO A 238 -2.39 -2.33 7.15
N VAL A 239 -2.98 -3.31 6.44
CA VAL A 239 -4.37 -3.39 5.91
C VAL A 239 -5.50 -3.25 6.96
N THR A 240 -5.17 -3.08 8.24
CA THR A 240 -6.09 -3.00 9.37
C THR A 240 -7.19 -1.92 9.29
N MET A 241 -7.03 -0.85 8.50
CA MET A 241 -8.09 0.17 8.37
C MET A 241 -9.19 -0.15 7.34
N MET A 242 -9.08 -1.21 6.53
CA MET A 242 -10.09 -1.54 5.50
C MET A 242 -11.17 -2.53 5.95
N MET A 243 -11.05 -3.15 7.14
CA MET A 243 -12.01 -4.16 7.61
C MET A 243 -13.00 -3.68 8.69
N SER A 244 -13.08 -2.37 8.96
CA SER A 244 -14.04 -1.81 9.94
C SER A 244 -15.31 -1.21 9.31
N TRP A 245 -15.72 -1.66 8.12
CA TRP A 245 -16.98 -1.29 7.48
C TRP A 245 -17.72 -2.53 6.99
#